data_AF-A0AAN8MRB2-F1
#
_entry.id   AF-A0AAN8MRB2-F1
#
_cell.length_a   1.000
_cell.length_b   1.000
_cell.length_c   1.000
_cell.angle_alpha   90.00
_cell.angle_beta   90.00
_cell.angle_gamma   90.00
#
_symmetry.space_group_name_H-M   'P 1'
#
loop_
_entity.id
_entity.type
_entity.pdbx_description
1 polymer ?
#
loop_
_entity_poly.entity_id
_entity_poly.type
_entity_poly.pdbx_seq_one_letter_code
_entity_poly.pdbx_strand_id
1 'polypeptide(L)'
;MSPEIIIPPLPPSSLPKYLYRIHYPRSWTTYSPDILGFRAKDLTTMGPATISQFTNHLQWKINIPSRFISTLSSKSYAISWARSLEQYKNSETRDTVRLMTIQTEGLGGPMFVYNMKQAFEGAGILPPEDLMEYLRDEEYLILYGIPASRVIRIEGIDTAVDVTAPVTTKIERTDTIDRTKTTQECIDSGAELNMVDPRKGFDEFIRGMETLCLEMKTIVESFKLLSSHTQAIVCAV
;
A
#
# COMPACT_ATOMS: atom_id res chain seq x y z
N MET A 1 31.97 -8.92 2.79
CA MET A 1 30.50 -8.79 2.74
C MET A 1 29.95 -9.72 3.79
N SER A 2 29.19 -9.22 4.76
CA SER A 2 28.53 -10.07 5.75
C SER A 2 27.56 -11.02 5.04
N PRO A 3 27.42 -12.28 5.48
CA PRO A 3 26.47 -13.20 4.87
C PRO A 3 25.06 -12.62 4.98
N GLU A 4 24.33 -12.66 3.86
CA GLU A 4 22.96 -12.18 3.82
C GLU A 4 22.05 -13.12 4.62
N ILE A 5 21.27 -12.57 5.54
CA ILE A 5 20.39 -13.37 6.42
C ILE A 5 19.11 -13.69 5.67
N ILE A 6 18.88 -14.99 5.49
CA ILE A 6 17.67 -15.55 4.87
C ILE A 6 16.55 -15.56 5.91
N ILE A 7 15.38 -15.08 5.50
CA ILE A 7 14.17 -15.08 6.32
C ILE A 7 13.32 -16.30 5.95
N PRO A 8 13.00 -17.20 6.90
CA PRO A 8 12.10 -18.30 6.65
C PRO A 8 10.65 -17.79 6.50
N PRO A 9 9.86 -18.39 5.60
CA PRO A 9 8.45 -18.07 5.48
C PRO A 9 7.66 -18.55 6.69
N LEU A 10 6.52 -17.91 6.96
CA LEU A 10 5.60 -18.37 7.98
C LEU A 10 4.93 -19.69 7.58
N PRO A 11 4.70 -20.60 8.54
CA PRO A 11 3.91 -21.79 8.27
C PRO A 11 2.44 -21.40 7.97
N PRO A 12 1.74 -22.11 7.07
CA PRO A 12 0.34 -21.77 6.74
C PRO A 12 -0.60 -21.73 7.96
N SER A 13 -0.32 -22.54 8.99
CA SER A 13 -1.11 -22.59 10.22
C SER A 13 -0.99 -21.34 11.10
N SER A 14 0.03 -20.50 10.92
CA SER A 14 0.20 -19.25 11.66
C SER A 14 -0.35 -18.03 10.93
N LEU A 15 -0.93 -18.21 9.73
CA LEU A 15 -1.47 -17.11 8.95
C LEU A 15 -2.87 -16.72 9.46
N PRO A 16 -3.18 -15.41 9.56
CA PRO A 16 -4.55 -14.97 9.77
C PRO A 16 -5.46 -15.51 8.67
N LYS A 17 -6.74 -15.76 8.94
CA LYS A 17 -7.69 -16.27 7.92
C LYS A 17 -7.79 -15.39 6.67
N TYR A 18 -7.67 -14.08 6.87
CA TYR A 18 -7.72 -13.08 5.81
C TYR A 18 -6.57 -12.09 5.95
N LEU A 19 -6.10 -11.62 4.80
CA LEU A 19 -5.24 -10.45 4.69
C LEU A 19 -5.96 -9.40 3.84
N TYR A 20 -5.62 -8.15 4.07
CA TYR A 20 -6.24 -6.99 3.46
C TYR A 20 -5.19 -6.20 2.70
N ARG A 21 -5.46 -5.95 1.42
CA ARG A 21 -4.60 -5.11 0.60
C ARG A 21 -5.36 -3.88 0.14
N ILE A 22 -4.74 -2.71 0.27
CA ILE A 22 -5.24 -1.51 -0.37
C ILE A 22 -4.66 -1.46 -1.78
N HIS A 23 -5.54 -1.37 -2.77
CA HIS A 23 -5.18 -1.18 -4.17
C HIS A 23 -5.67 0.19 -4.64
N TYR A 24 -4.87 0.86 -5.45
CA TYR A 24 -5.16 2.17 -6.03
C TYR A 24 -4.34 2.34 -7.31
N PRO A 25 -4.73 3.24 -8.23
CA PRO A 25 -3.98 3.53 -9.44
C PRO A 25 -2.55 3.95 -9.11
N ARG A 26 -1.57 3.51 -9.92
CA ARG A 26 -0.13 3.75 -9.73
C ARG A 26 0.52 2.99 -8.56
N SER A 27 -0.21 2.09 -7.91
CA SER A 27 0.45 1.09 -7.05
C SER A 27 1.52 0.35 -7.84
N TRP A 28 2.68 0.12 -7.23
CA TRP A 28 3.80 -0.58 -7.87
C TRP A 28 3.48 -2.04 -8.19
N THR A 29 2.53 -2.63 -7.47
CA THR A 29 2.00 -3.95 -7.79
C THR A 29 0.93 -3.82 -8.86
N THR A 30 0.94 -4.70 -9.85
CA THR A 30 -0.16 -4.80 -10.81
C THR A 30 -1.24 -5.73 -10.27
N TYR A 31 -2.49 -5.49 -10.67
CA TYR A 31 -3.63 -6.35 -10.36
C TYR A 31 -4.39 -6.68 -11.65
N SER A 32 -4.70 -7.96 -11.85
CA SER A 32 -5.56 -8.45 -12.94
C SER A 32 -6.56 -9.46 -12.37
N PRO A 33 -7.88 -9.18 -12.44
CA PRO A 33 -8.90 -10.00 -11.81
C PRO A 33 -9.10 -11.37 -12.49
N ASP A 34 -8.82 -11.46 -13.79
CA ASP A 34 -9.25 -12.63 -14.57
C ASP A 34 -8.21 -13.76 -14.63
N ILE A 35 -6.93 -13.46 -14.40
CA ILE A 35 -5.84 -14.43 -14.64
C ILE A 35 -4.76 -14.37 -13.56
N LEU A 36 -4.15 -13.20 -13.34
CA LEU A 36 -2.87 -13.15 -12.62
C LEU A 36 -2.99 -12.76 -11.15
N GLY A 37 -4.11 -12.16 -10.74
CA GLY A 37 -4.25 -11.53 -9.43
C GLY A 37 -3.23 -10.43 -9.23
N PHE A 38 -2.61 -10.34 -8.06
CA PHE A 38 -1.53 -9.39 -7.80
C PHE A 38 -0.17 -9.92 -8.25
N ARG A 39 0.65 -9.02 -8.78
CA ARG A 39 2.08 -9.25 -9.01
C ARG A 39 2.92 -8.17 -8.37
N ALA A 40 3.99 -8.58 -7.70
CA ALA A 40 5.04 -7.69 -7.26
C ALA A 40 5.72 -7.03 -8.46
N LYS A 41 6.40 -5.90 -8.23
CA LYS A 41 7.07 -5.17 -9.31
C LYS A 41 8.32 -5.91 -9.79
N ASP A 42 9.05 -6.53 -8.87
CA ASP A 42 10.19 -7.39 -9.21
C ASP A 42 9.77 -8.86 -9.24
N LEU A 43 9.76 -9.42 -10.44
CA LEU A 43 9.58 -10.85 -10.70
C LEU A 43 10.84 -11.47 -11.33
N THR A 44 11.97 -10.75 -11.35
CA THR A 44 13.21 -11.19 -12.00
C THR A 44 14.22 -11.71 -10.99
N THR A 45 14.29 -11.09 -9.82
CA THR A 45 15.11 -11.59 -8.72
C THR A 45 14.47 -12.86 -8.17
N MET A 46 15.19 -13.99 -8.23
CA MET A 46 14.74 -15.29 -7.75
C MET A 46 15.43 -15.70 -6.44
N GLY A 47 14.88 -16.68 -5.73
CA GLY A 47 15.43 -17.19 -4.47
C GLY A 47 14.72 -16.68 -3.21
N PRO A 48 15.24 -17.04 -2.03
CA PRO A 48 14.59 -16.75 -0.76
C PRO A 48 14.55 -15.26 -0.44
N ALA A 49 13.68 -14.91 0.50
CA ALA A 49 13.63 -13.57 1.07
C ALA A 49 14.80 -13.33 2.02
N THR A 50 15.27 -12.09 2.08
CA THR A 50 16.39 -11.69 2.93
C THR A 50 16.08 -10.42 3.72
N ILE A 51 16.80 -10.22 4.83
CA ILE A 51 16.59 -9.04 5.67
C ILE A 51 16.86 -7.72 4.91
N SER A 52 17.86 -7.72 4.03
CA SER A 52 18.18 -6.57 3.17
C SER A 52 16.99 -6.20 2.27
N GLN A 53 16.33 -7.20 1.70
CA GLN A 53 15.15 -6.98 0.86
C GLN A 53 13.95 -6.47 1.66
N PHE A 54 13.83 -6.85 2.94
CA PHE A 54 12.80 -6.34 3.85
C PHE A 54 13.06 -4.88 4.19
N THR A 55 14.29 -4.53 4.56
CA THR A 55 14.70 -3.14 4.79
C THR A 55 14.43 -2.29 3.56
N ASN A 56 14.81 -2.78 2.36
CA ASN A 56 14.56 -2.06 1.11
C ASN A 56 13.06 -1.89 0.82
N HIS A 57 12.24 -2.89 1.17
CA HIS A 57 10.79 -2.77 1.06
C HIS A 57 10.24 -1.70 2.02
N LEU A 58 10.71 -1.67 3.28
CA LEU A 58 10.30 -0.72 4.32
C LEU A 58 10.75 0.72 4.09
N GLN A 59 11.84 0.93 3.35
CA GLN A 59 12.28 2.29 3.05
C GLN A 59 11.33 3.02 2.11
N TRP A 60 10.56 2.30 1.27
CA TRP A 60 9.63 2.82 0.26
C TRP A 60 10.31 3.83 -0.71
N LYS A 61 11.62 4.06 -0.56
CA LYS A 61 12.46 5.11 -1.14
C LYS A 61 13.66 4.46 -1.81
N ILE A 62 13.45 3.77 -2.92
CA ILE A 62 14.56 3.43 -3.81
C ILE A 62 13.99 3.06 -5.16
N ASN A 63 14.72 3.37 -6.23
CA ASN A 63 14.48 2.87 -7.60
C ASN A 63 14.66 1.34 -7.71
N ILE A 64 14.46 0.61 -6.62
CA ILE A 64 14.61 -0.84 -6.51
C ILE A 64 13.19 -1.42 -6.44
N PRO A 65 12.71 -2.03 -7.54
CA PRO A 65 11.48 -2.78 -7.55
C PRO A 65 11.44 -3.81 -6.41
N SER A 66 10.35 -3.82 -5.64
CA SER A 66 10.18 -4.82 -4.61
C SER A 66 9.55 -6.10 -5.16
N ARG A 67 10.01 -7.24 -4.62
CA ARG A 67 9.48 -8.59 -4.85
C ARG A 67 8.28 -8.90 -3.95
N PHE A 68 7.94 -8.01 -3.02
CA PHE A 68 6.89 -8.22 -2.04
C PHE A 68 5.64 -7.41 -2.34
N ILE A 69 4.50 -7.97 -1.95
CA ILE A 69 3.20 -7.35 -1.92
C ILE A 69 2.82 -7.14 -0.46
N SER A 70 2.74 -5.87 -0.02
CA SER A 70 2.32 -5.54 1.35
C SER A 70 0.82 -5.77 1.55
N THR A 71 0.48 -6.34 2.70
CA THR A 71 -0.86 -6.68 3.13
C THR A 71 -0.98 -6.48 4.64
N LEU A 72 -2.20 -6.37 5.14
CA LEU A 72 -2.50 -6.09 6.53
C LEU A 72 -3.40 -7.19 7.10
N SER A 73 -3.20 -7.61 8.34
CA SER A 73 -4.10 -8.56 9.01
C SER A 73 -5.36 -7.92 9.57
N SER A 74 -5.35 -6.60 9.82
CA SER A 74 -6.48 -5.85 10.36
C SER A 74 -7.24 -5.10 9.27
N LYS A 75 -8.55 -5.40 9.12
CA LYS A 75 -9.43 -4.72 8.17
C LYS A 75 -9.58 -3.24 8.50
N SER A 76 -9.86 -2.94 9.77
CA SER A 76 -10.04 -1.58 10.26
C SER A 76 -8.79 -0.73 10.07
N TYR A 77 -7.61 -1.32 10.32
CA TYR A 77 -6.35 -0.64 10.07
C TYR A 77 -6.11 -0.38 8.58
N ALA A 78 -6.40 -1.37 7.73
CA ALA A 78 -6.30 -1.20 6.28
C ALA A 78 -7.21 -0.07 5.76
N ILE A 79 -8.44 0.03 6.27
CA ILE A 79 -9.37 1.12 5.95
C ILE A 79 -8.83 2.47 6.43
N SER A 80 -8.33 2.53 7.66
CA SER A 80 -7.73 3.76 8.22
C SER A 80 -6.55 4.23 7.38
N TRP A 81 -5.66 3.31 7.00
CA TRP A 81 -4.53 3.60 6.12
C TRP A 81 -4.98 4.03 4.73
N ALA A 82 -6.00 3.37 4.15
CA ALA A 82 -6.56 3.77 2.87
C ALA A 82 -7.06 5.23 2.90
N ARG A 83 -7.67 5.66 4.01
CA ARG A 83 -8.16 7.03 4.20
C ARG A 83 -7.04 8.05 4.35
N SER A 84 -5.85 7.65 4.80
CA SER A 84 -4.70 8.55 4.90
C SER A 84 -4.02 8.80 3.55
N LEU A 85 -4.35 8.02 2.51
CA LEU A 85 -3.75 8.13 1.17
C LEU A 85 -4.19 9.40 0.43
N GLU A 86 -3.27 10.04 -0.27
CA GLU A 86 -3.60 11.20 -1.13
C GLU A 86 -4.59 10.82 -2.24
N GLN A 87 -4.49 9.61 -2.79
CA GLN A 87 -5.45 9.10 -3.78
C GLN A 87 -6.87 9.00 -3.23
N TYR A 88 -7.02 8.80 -1.92
CA TYR A 88 -8.32 8.75 -1.27
C TYR A 88 -8.87 10.14 -0.94
N LYS A 89 -7.98 11.05 -0.50
CA LYS A 89 -8.34 12.44 -0.18
C LYS A 89 -8.79 13.22 -1.42
N ASN A 90 -8.26 12.88 -2.59
CA ASN A 90 -8.69 13.47 -3.85
C ASN A 90 -10.03 12.85 -4.33
N SER A 91 -11.06 13.66 -4.45
CA SER A 91 -12.41 13.26 -4.88
C SER A 91 -12.46 12.60 -6.26
N GLU A 92 -11.56 12.96 -7.18
CA GLU A 92 -11.51 12.38 -8.53
C GLU A 92 -10.96 10.95 -8.53
N THR A 93 -10.13 10.60 -7.55
CA THR A 93 -9.46 9.31 -7.45
C THR A 93 -9.94 8.45 -6.28
N ARG A 94 -10.74 9.01 -5.36
CA ARG A 94 -11.26 8.32 -4.18
C ARG A 94 -11.93 7.01 -4.55
N ASP A 95 -12.78 7.06 -5.57
CA ASP A 95 -13.52 5.92 -6.10
C ASP A 95 -12.64 4.96 -6.90
N THR A 96 -11.32 5.09 -6.90
CA THR A 96 -10.38 4.11 -7.47
C THR A 96 -9.60 3.35 -6.40
N VAL A 97 -9.66 3.80 -5.14
CA VAL A 97 -9.06 3.10 -4.00
C VAL A 97 -9.98 1.95 -3.59
N ARG A 98 -9.41 0.76 -3.47
CA ARG A 98 -10.13 -0.49 -3.21
C ARG A 98 -9.51 -1.25 -2.05
N LEU A 99 -10.37 -1.78 -1.19
CA LEU A 99 -10.02 -2.79 -0.20
C LEU A 99 -10.17 -4.17 -0.83
N MET A 100 -9.11 -4.95 -0.78
CA MET A 100 -9.02 -6.28 -1.37
C MET A 100 -8.92 -7.28 -0.22
N THR A 101 -9.93 -8.14 -0.06
CA THR A 101 -9.85 -9.23 0.92
C THR A 101 -9.22 -10.46 0.28
N ILE A 102 -8.14 -10.93 0.88
CA ILE A 102 -7.35 -12.07 0.41
C ILE A 102 -7.54 -13.23 1.40
N GLN A 103 -7.99 -14.38 0.91
CA GLN A 103 -8.03 -15.63 1.68
C GLN A 103 -6.64 -16.24 1.75
N THR A 104 -6.16 -16.53 2.97
CA THR A 104 -4.80 -17.04 3.18
C THR A 104 -4.67 -18.54 3.06
N GLU A 105 -5.76 -19.26 3.26
CA GLU A 105 -5.83 -20.69 2.97
C GLU A 105 -5.39 -20.94 1.52
N GLY A 106 -4.47 -21.88 1.32
CA GLY A 106 -3.90 -22.16 0.01
C GLY A 106 -2.86 -21.15 -0.48
N LEU A 107 -2.52 -20.12 0.30
CA LEU A 107 -1.24 -19.41 0.15
C LEU A 107 -0.14 -20.34 0.68
N GLY A 108 0.41 -21.15 -0.22
CA GLY A 108 1.49 -22.09 0.03
C GLY A 108 2.18 -22.47 -1.28
N GLY A 109 3.38 -23.04 -1.20
CA GLY A 109 4.22 -23.29 -2.38
C GLY A 109 5.08 -22.07 -2.73
N PRO A 110 5.09 -21.56 -3.99
CA PRO A 110 5.96 -20.44 -4.37
C PRO A 110 5.55 -19.09 -3.78
N MET A 111 4.39 -19.03 -3.10
CA MET A 111 3.82 -17.82 -2.51
C MET A 111 4.08 -17.85 -1.01
N PHE A 112 5.27 -17.40 -0.67
CA PHE A 112 5.71 -17.30 0.72
C PHE A 112 5.16 -16.05 1.38
N VAL A 113 4.65 -16.22 2.59
CA VAL A 113 4.10 -15.14 3.41
C VAL A 113 5.02 -14.92 4.60
N TYR A 114 5.25 -13.66 4.92
CA TYR A 114 6.10 -13.24 6.02
C TYR A 114 5.37 -12.19 6.84
N ASN A 115 5.60 -12.19 8.15
CA ASN A 115 5.26 -11.03 8.97
C ASN A 115 6.50 -10.16 9.09
N MET A 116 6.36 -8.86 8.80
CA MET A 116 7.51 -7.95 8.73
C MET A 116 8.25 -7.88 10.07
N LYS A 117 7.51 -7.68 11.17
CA LYS A 117 8.10 -7.56 12.51
C LYS A 117 8.80 -8.84 12.96
N GLN A 118 8.13 -9.99 12.80
CA GLN A 118 8.72 -11.28 13.15
C GLN A 118 9.97 -11.61 12.33
N ALA A 119 10.10 -11.11 11.10
CA ALA A 119 11.29 -11.31 10.28
C ALA A 119 12.52 -10.58 10.87
N PHE A 120 12.35 -9.32 11.31
CA PHE A 120 13.43 -8.57 11.98
C PHE A 120 13.79 -9.17 13.33
N GLU A 121 12.78 -9.51 14.14
CA GLU A 121 12.98 -10.15 15.44
C GLU A 121 13.69 -11.51 15.31
N GLY A 122 13.23 -12.36 14.38
CA GLY A 122 13.81 -13.67 14.13
C GLY A 122 15.23 -13.61 13.56
N ALA A 123 15.58 -12.53 12.86
CA ALA A 123 16.95 -12.29 12.38
C ALA A 123 17.87 -11.73 13.48
N GLY A 124 17.34 -11.32 14.63
CA GLY A 124 18.11 -10.63 15.67
C GLY A 124 18.65 -9.28 15.21
N ILE A 125 17.97 -8.63 14.26
CA ILE A 125 18.38 -7.36 13.65
C ILE A 125 17.30 -6.31 13.95
N LEU A 126 17.74 -5.15 14.44
CA LEU A 126 16.87 -3.98 14.51
C LEU A 126 16.77 -3.34 13.12
N PRO A 127 15.58 -2.97 12.65
CA PRO A 127 15.48 -2.14 11.45
C PRO A 127 16.12 -0.78 11.72
N PRO A 128 16.47 -0.02 10.65
CA PRO A 128 16.89 1.37 10.79
C PRO A 128 15.93 2.18 11.68
N GLU A 129 16.48 3.08 12.50
CA GLU A 129 15.72 3.82 13.52
C GLU A 129 14.58 4.64 12.91
N ASP A 130 14.79 5.22 11.74
CA ASP A 130 13.80 5.97 10.96
C ASP A 130 12.69 5.08 10.39
N LEU A 131 12.87 3.75 10.39
CA LEU A 131 11.89 2.78 9.89
C LEU A 131 11.14 2.05 11.00
N MET A 132 11.58 2.18 12.27
CA MET A 132 10.98 1.49 13.42
C MET A 132 9.48 1.78 13.55
N GLU A 133 9.04 2.99 13.23
CA GLU A 133 7.63 3.37 13.33
C GLU A 133 6.72 2.68 12.30
N TYR A 134 7.29 2.18 11.19
CA TYR A 134 6.55 1.48 10.15
C TYR A 134 6.50 -0.03 10.40
N LEU A 135 7.32 -0.54 11.32
CA LEU A 135 7.33 -1.95 11.67
C LEU A 135 6.11 -2.29 12.55
N ARG A 136 5.03 -2.76 11.93
CA ARG A 136 3.77 -3.11 12.58
C ARG A 136 3.57 -4.63 12.64
N ASP A 137 2.92 -5.10 13.71
CA ASP A 137 2.55 -6.52 13.87
C ASP A 137 1.53 -6.96 12.81
N GLU A 138 0.75 -6.02 12.29
CA GLU A 138 -0.30 -6.27 11.31
C GLU A 138 0.23 -6.35 9.89
N GLU A 139 1.49 -6.01 9.60
CA GLU A 139 2.02 -6.01 8.24
C GLU A 139 2.58 -7.37 7.82
N TYR A 140 2.02 -7.88 6.73
CA TYR A 140 2.42 -9.12 6.10
C TYR A 140 2.89 -8.87 4.66
N LEU A 141 3.99 -9.50 4.30
CA LEU A 141 4.53 -9.48 2.94
C LEU A 141 4.28 -10.81 2.25
N ILE A 142 3.76 -10.74 1.02
CA ILE A 142 3.62 -11.90 0.15
C ILE A 142 4.65 -11.80 -0.98
N LEU A 143 5.46 -12.84 -1.16
CA LEU A 143 6.49 -12.89 -2.19
C LEU A 143 5.90 -13.17 -3.58
N TYR A 144 6.30 -12.36 -4.56
CA TYR A 144 5.96 -12.37 -5.99
C TYR A 144 4.51 -12.13 -6.38
N GLY A 145 3.54 -12.78 -5.76
CA GLY A 145 2.20 -12.78 -6.30
C GLY A 145 1.11 -13.31 -5.38
N ILE A 146 -0.11 -12.87 -5.66
CA ILE A 146 -1.34 -13.35 -5.03
C ILE A 146 -2.28 -13.77 -6.17
N PRO A 147 -2.69 -15.03 -6.29
CA PRO A 147 -3.58 -15.47 -7.36
C PRO A 147 -4.93 -14.77 -7.27
N ALA A 148 -5.56 -14.51 -8.42
CA ALA A 148 -6.89 -13.92 -8.47
C ALA A 148 -7.92 -14.72 -7.65
N SER A 149 -7.81 -16.06 -7.68
CA SER A 149 -8.68 -16.97 -6.91
C SER A 149 -8.60 -16.80 -5.39
N ARG A 150 -7.57 -16.10 -4.87
CA ARG A 150 -7.44 -15.79 -3.44
C ARG A 150 -8.03 -14.43 -3.09
N VAL A 151 -8.30 -13.56 -4.07
CA VAL A 151 -8.99 -12.28 -3.86
C VAL A 151 -10.49 -12.54 -3.86
N ILE A 152 -11.05 -12.74 -2.66
CA ILE A 152 -12.45 -13.17 -2.50
C ILE A 152 -13.44 -12.01 -2.46
N ARG A 153 -12.97 -10.77 -2.31
CA ARG A 153 -13.81 -9.58 -2.26
C ARG A 153 -13.03 -8.31 -2.59
N ILE A 154 -13.70 -7.43 -3.32
CA ILE A 154 -13.21 -6.12 -3.74
C ILE A 154 -14.28 -5.10 -3.34
N GLU A 155 -13.94 -4.18 -2.46
CA GLU A 155 -14.87 -3.19 -1.90
C GLU A 155 -14.31 -1.78 -2.08
N GLY A 156 -15.20 -0.80 -2.21
CA GLY A 156 -14.84 0.60 -1.99
C GLY A 156 -14.54 0.83 -0.51
N ILE A 157 -13.68 1.78 -0.19
CA ILE A 157 -13.29 2.03 1.21
C ILE A 157 -14.48 2.52 2.05
N ASP A 158 -15.40 3.29 1.46
CA ASP A 158 -16.60 3.78 2.15
C ASP A 158 -17.67 2.69 2.38
N THR A 159 -17.70 1.66 1.54
CA THR A 159 -18.66 0.56 1.65
C THR A 159 -18.12 -0.63 2.45
N ALA A 160 -16.80 -0.65 2.71
CA ALA A 160 -16.16 -1.66 3.52
C ALA A 160 -16.52 -1.50 5.00
N VAL A 161 -17.64 -2.10 5.42
CA VAL A 161 -18.03 -2.13 6.84
C VAL A 161 -17.28 -3.24 7.56
N ASP A 162 -16.82 -2.96 8.78
CA ASP A 162 -16.35 -4.00 9.69
C ASP A 162 -17.56 -4.59 10.43
N VAL A 163 -17.95 -5.82 10.09
CA VAL A 163 -19.12 -6.48 10.70
C VAL A 163 -18.79 -6.98 12.12
N THR A 164 -17.57 -6.77 12.61
CA THR A 164 -17.14 -7.27 13.93
C THR A 164 -17.45 -6.35 15.11
N ALA A 165 -18.02 -5.16 14.92
CA ALA A 165 -18.58 -4.41 16.04
C ALA A 165 -19.95 -5.02 16.42
N PRO A 166 -20.13 -5.56 17.65
CA PRO A 166 -21.46 -5.94 18.10
C PRO A 166 -22.30 -4.67 18.15
N VAL A 167 -23.28 -4.58 17.26
CA VAL A 167 -24.35 -3.59 17.34
C VAL A 167 -25.03 -3.85 18.67
N THR A 168 -24.69 -3.03 19.67
CA THR A 168 -25.43 -3.00 20.93
C THR A 168 -26.72 -2.27 20.62
N THR A 169 -27.68 -2.96 20.02
CA THR A 169 -29.07 -2.49 19.95
C THR A 169 -29.58 -2.48 21.39
N LYS A 170 -29.41 -1.33 22.06
CA LYS A 170 -30.25 -0.98 23.19
C LYS A 170 -31.67 -0.88 22.67
N ILE A 171 -32.46 -1.91 22.95
CA ILE A 171 -33.92 -1.83 22.88
C ILE A 171 -34.33 -0.89 24.00
N GLU A 172 -34.59 0.38 23.68
CA GLU A 172 -35.28 1.29 24.58
C GLU A 172 -36.79 1.05 24.43
N ARG A 173 -37.37 0.42 25.45
CA ARG A 173 -38.79 0.59 25.78
C ARG A 173 -38.91 1.70 26.82
N THR A 174 -39.86 2.57 26.53
CA THR A 174 -40.40 3.73 27.26
C THR A 174 -40.44 3.61 28.79
N ASP A 175 -40.10 4.69 29.49
CA ASP A 175 -41.08 5.46 30.28
C ASP A 175 -40.52 6.82 30.77
N THR A 176 -41.46 7.67 31.15
CA THR A 176 -41.43 9.14 31.25
C THR A 176 -40.75 9.67 32.54
N ILE A 177 -40.34 10.96 32.51
CA ILE A 177 -40.26 11.97 33.61
C ILE A 177 -38.87 12.60 33.84
N ASP A 178 -38.78 13.86 33.38
CA ASP A 178 -38.32 15.11 34.04
C ASP A 178 -36.84 15.39 34.43
N ARG A 179 -36.51 16.66 34.20
CA ARG A 179 -35.29 17.46 34.35
C ARG A 179 -34.29 17.06 35.43
N THR A 180 -33.00 17.12 35.10
CA THR A 180 -32.13 18.29 35.33
C THR A 180 -30.72 18.11 34.74
N LYS A 181 -30.14 19.23 34.34
CA LYS A 181 -28.80 19.45 33.77
C LYS A 181 -27.69 18.65 34.47
N THR A 182 -26.81 18.02 33.68
CA THR A 182 -25.36 18.07 33.88
C THR A 182 -24.70 17.78 32.53
N THR A 183 -24.14 18.83 31.92
CA THR A 183 -23.28 18.75 30.74
C THR A 183 -21.93 18.22 31.21
N GLN A 184 -21.63 16.95 30.93
CA GLN A 184 -20.27 16.43 31.01
C GLN A 184 -19.80 16.26 29.56
N GLU A 185 -18.97 17.19 29.12
CA GLU A 185 -18.22 17.11 27.87
C GLU A 185 -17.33 15.86 27.92
N CYS A 186 -17.69 14.84 27.15
CA CYS A 186 -16.75 13.80 26.78
C CYS A 186 -15.83 14.39 25.72
N ILE A 187 -14.62 14.71 26.15
CA ILE A 187 -13.48 14.99 25.27
C ILE A 187 -13.24 13.71 24.47
N ASP A 188 -13.70 13.70 23.22
CA ASP A 188 -13.22 12.78 22.20
C ASP A 188 -11.76 13.13 21.96
N SER A 189 -10.85 12.46 22.67
CA SER A 189 -9.44 12.41 22.30
C SER A 189 -9.30 11.51 21.08
N GLY A 190 -9.80 12.01 19.95
CA GLY A 190 -9.41 11.55 18.63
C GLY A 190 -7.93 11.87 18.48
N ALA A 191 -7.08 10.92 18.83
CA ALA A 191 -5.69 10.93 18.41
C ALA A 191 -5.72 10.88 16.88
N GLU A 192 -5.68 12.06 16.25
CA GLU A 192 -5.33 12.22 14.85
C GLU A 192 -3.97 11.54 14.67
N LEU A 193 -4.01 10.30 14.19
CA LEU A 193 -2.83 9.60 13.72
C LEU A 193 -2.33 10.41 12.53
N ASN A 194 -1.37 11.29 12.78
CA ASN A 194 -0.56 11.97 11.78
C ASN A 194 0.29 10.92 11.03
N MET A 195 -0.38 10.06 10.28
CA MET A 195 0.24 9.24 9.26
C MET A 195 0.57 10.16 8.08
N VAL A 196 1.70 10.85 8.19
CA VAL A 196 2.33 11.49 7.04
C VAL A 196 2.57 10.38 6.03
N ASP A 197 1.89 10.42 4.88
CA ASP A 197 2.17 9.50 3.79
C ASP A 197 3.65 9.72 3.40
N PRO A 198 4.57 8.76 3.64
CA PRO A 198 5.97 8.95 3.31
C PRO A 198 6.17 9.10 1.79
N ARG A 199 5.13 8.82 0.99
CA ARG A 199 5.07 9.13 -0.44
C ARG A 199 4.79 10.59 -0.75
N LYS A 200 4.46 11.48 0.20
CA LYS A 200 4.25 12.90 -0.11
C LYS A 200 5.47 13.52 -0.82
N GLY A 201 6.67 13.21 -0.35
CA GLY A 201 7.91 13.61 -1.04
C GLY A 201 8.16 12.86 -2.36
N PHE A 202 7.59 11.67 -2.54
CA PHE A 202 7.70 10.89 -3.78
C PHE A 202 6.72 11.37 -4.85
N ASP A 203 5.48 11.71 -4.49
CA ASP A 203 4.50 12.28 -5.41
C ASP A 203 4.93 13.67 -5.88
N GLU A 204 5.59 14.46 -5.02
CA GLU A 204 6.28 15.70 -5.41
C GLU A 204 7.46 15.43 -6.36
N PHE A 205 8.28 14.42 -6.08
CA PHE A 205 9.37 14.00 -6.96
C PHE A 205 8.88 13.53 -8.34
N ILE A 206 7.85 12.68 -8.41
CA ILE A 206 7.29 12.20 -9.68
C ILE A 206 6.63 13.35 -10.45
N ARG A 207 5.93 14.25 -9.78
CA ARG A 207 5.38 15.45 -10.41
C ARG A 207 6.48 16.35 -10.98
N GLY A 208 7.62 16.45 -10.28
CA GLY A 208 8.83 17.09 -10.79
C GLY A 208 9.38 16.40 -12.05
N MET A 209 9.44 15.07 -12.07
CA MET A 209 9.88 14.29 -13.24
C MET A 209 8.93 14.42 -14.44
N GLU A 210 7.62 14.40 -14.21
CA GLU A 210 6.61 14.61 -15.26
C GLU A 210 6.72 16.02 -15.87
N THR A 211 6.99 17.03 -15.04
CA THR A 211 7.25 18.41 -15.49
C THR A 211 8.51 18.47 -16.36
N LEU A 212 9.61 17.87 -15.90
CA LEU A 212 10.87 17.80 -16.64
C LEU A 212 10.69 17.09 -18.01
N CYS A 213 9.93 15.99 -18.06
CA CYS A 213 9.62 15.31 -19.31
C CYS A 213 8.83 16.19 -20.29
N LEU A 214 7.89 17.00 -19.79
CA LEU A 214 7.12 17.95 -20.61
C LEU A 214 8.02 19.04 -21.20
N GLU A 215 8.93 19.59 -20.39
CA GLU A 215 9.91 20.60 -20.82
C GLU A 215 10.84 20.03 -21.89
N MET A 216 11.39 18.83 -21.67
CA MET A 216 12.23 18.15 -22.66
C MET A 216 11.48 17.91 -23.98
N LYS A 217 10.21 17.52 -23.93
CA LYS A 217 9.38 17.34 -25.14
C LYS A 217 9.22 18.66 -25.90
N THR A 218 9.02 19.76 -25.19
CA THR A 218 8.88 21.10 -25.76
C THR A 218 10.17 21.56 -26.44
N ILE A 219 11.32 21.29 -25.81
CA ILE A 219 12.64 21.58 -26.39
C ILE A 219 12.85 20.77 -27.68
N VAL A 220 12.56 19.47 -27.67
CA VAL A 220 12.69 18.61 -28.86
C VAL A 220 11.83 19.09 -30.03
N GLU A 221 10.58 19.49 -29.77
CA GLU A 221 9.70 20.04 -30.81
C GLU A 221 10.21 21.38 -31.36
N SER A 222 10.79 22.23 -30.49
CA SER A 222 11.40 23.50 -30.91
C SER A 222 12.59 23.28 -31.85
N PHE A 223 13.42 22.26 -31.58
CA PHE A 223 14.52 21.87 -32.47
C PHE A 223 14.05 21.32 -33.81
N LYS A 224 12.94 20.57 -33.85
CA LYS A 224 12.34 20.09 -35.12
C LYS A 224 11.87 21.27 -35.99
N LEU A 225 11.24 22.28 -35.38
CA LEU A 225 10.83 23.50 -36.07
C LEU A 225 12.03 24.25 -36.66
N LEU A 226 13.10 24.43 -35.88
CA LEU A 226 14.34 25.06 -36.36
C LEU A 226 14.99 24.28 -37.51
N SER A 227 15.01 22.95 -37.42
CA SER A 227 15.50 22.08 -38.51
C SER A 227 14.69 22.28 -39.79
N SER A 228 13.36 22.36 -39.69
CA SER A 228 12.49 22.56 -40.86
C SER A 228 12.70 23.92 -41.54
N HIS A 229 12.96 24.98 -40.76
CA HIS A 229 13.30 26.30 -41.31
C HIS A 229 14.69 26.35 -41.94
N THR A 230 15.67 25.67 -41.33
CA THR A 230 17.02 25.59 -41.90
C THR A 230 17.00 24.85 -43.24
N GLN A 231 16.19 23.79 -43.36
CA GLN A 231 16.03 23.03 -44.60
C GLN A 231 15.26 23.81 -45.69
N ALA A 232 14.28 24.64 -45.30
CA ALA A 232 13.60 25.54 -46.22
C ALA A 232 14.52 26.65 -46.78
N ILE A 233 15.46 27.16 -45.98
CA ILE A 233 16.44 28.16 -46.42
C ILE A 233 17.47 27.53 -47.38
N VAL A 234 17.91 26.30 -47.12
CA VAL A 234 18.86 25.59 -48.01
C VAL A 234 18.22 25.21 -49.35
N CYS A 235 16.90 25.00 -49.42
CA CYS A 235 16.20 24.74 -50.68
C CYS A 235 15.81 26.01 -51.47
N ALA A 236 16.01 27.20 -50.90
CA ALA A 236 15.66 28.48 -51.53
C ALA A 236 16.86 29.22 -52.17
N VAL A 237 18.05 28.59 -52.16
CA VAL A 237 19.30 29.06 -52.81
C VAL A 237 19.61 28.18 -54.01
#